data_AF-A0A2S7U0V4-F1
#
_entry.id   AF-A0A2S7U0V4-F1
#
_cell.length_a   1.000
_cell.length_b   1.000
_cell.length_c   1.000
_cell.angle_alpha   90.00
_cell.angle_beta   90.00
_cell.angle_gamma   90.00
#
_symmetry.space_group_name_H-M   'P 1'
#
loop_
_entity.id
_entity.type
_entity.pdbx_description
1 polymer ?
#
loop_
_entity_poly.entity_id
_entity_poly.type
_entity_poly.pdbx_seq_one_letter_code
_entity_poly.pdbx_strand_id
1 'polypeptide(L)'
;MIIHSHTLKKILLVTVSVFSFETLEAADPAEAKTIGRVIRERADLSNFLKLLEKTEVGSQLSEKTNLRRTVFAPTNNAFAELPKDSLKTLLAPRNNDRLEEVFGFHVLRRSLPSIGLETCASLQMSTGQFLSVDYKKGTISGAKFTGEMIPCSNGNLYLIDRVLTPNTDDLFQTLQKDGRFTIFTKAITASRQGKLFQNMHGLYTTFAPTDEAFGKLPAGFVESLFQPENNERLEDIIKHHILTGVRAKGRIPGYLSLGVSDVTPSSAFGQQLNYKISAAGPIVDGAAIIEADIPCANGIIHVVDTVIPPVDSSLLDLLRADERFSTTVSMLEATGLDLPVASSTQFTIYAPVNEAWKAEPYASLVANPTGNAREAIYGILSRHVITGKHVSENCRPYNKLKTIHGAPIYLTREGGDRRISGIAIEETDLEAFNGLINAIGRIIEDPMELPEGDISTVDAIQFVQQVLTDASSIYAKGEYEACWRFYTAQGYKFLSKYSKLVDSNTRGTLERAIRDDQPGFQYASHAWSSRNEFRNLLRILEQREDRVQDSYLMQAQKKSRFGR
;
A
#
# COMPACT_ATOMS: atom_id res chain seq x y z
N MET A 1 24.00 87.03 -4.26
CA MET A 1 25.23 86.40 -4.75
C MET A 1 25.22 84.96 -4.23
N ILE A 2 24.93 83.99 -5.11
CA ILE A 2 25.49 82.62 -5.13
C ILE A 2 25.29 81.71 -3.87
N ILE A 3 24.53 80.61 -4.06
CA ILE A 3 24.73 79.22 -3.48
C ILE A 3 24.33 79.04 -1.99
N HIS A 4 23.65 77.97 -1.50
CA HIS A 4 23.26 76.65 -2.01
C HIS A 4 22.17 76.02 -1.12
N SER A 5 21.58 74.93 -1.65
CA SER A 5 20.95 73.82 -0.92
C SER A 5 19.56 74.03 -0.31
N HIS A 6 18.53 73.56 -1.01
CA HIS A 6 17.47 72.78 -0.37
C HIS A 6 16.84 71.77 -1.33
N THR A 7 16.93 70.52 -0.91
CA THR A 7 16.24 69.31 -1.35
C THR A 7 14.77 69.52 -1.72
N LEU A 8 14.41 69.16 -2.95
CA LEU A 8 13.02 69.08 -3.42
C LEU A 8 12.69 67.65 -3.87
N LYS A 9 11.63 67.12 -3.26
CA LYS A 9 10.95 65.85 -3.52
C LYS A 9 10.79 65.60 -5.02
N LYS A 10 11.35 64.50 -5.55
CA LYS A 10 10.92 63.92 -6.82
C LYS A 10 9.92 62.80 -6.54
N ILE A 11 8.70 63.06 -6.97
CA ILE A 11 7.60 62.11 -7.14
C ILE A 11 8.11 60.99 -8.07
N LEU A 12 8.21 59.77 -7.55
CA LEU A 12 8.51 58.60 -8.35
C LEU A 12 7.24 58.19 -9.10
N LEU A 13 7.20 58.52 -10.38
CA LEU A 13 6.20 58.05 -11.33
C LEU A 13 6.43 56.55 -11.53
N VAL A 14 5.65 55.71 -10.83
CA VAL A 14 5.66 54.26 -11.09
C VAL A 14 5.00 54.04 -12.43
N THR A 15 5.80 53.72 -13.45
CA THR A 15 5.32 53.17 -14.71
C THR A 15 4.61 51.86 -14.41
N VAL A 16 3.28 51.88 -14.47
CA VAL A 16 2.47 50.67 -14.57
C VAL A 16 2.80 50.05 -15.93
N SER A 17 3.78 49.14 -15.92
CA SER A 17 3.91 48.17 -17.00
C SER A 17 2.61 47.39 -17.00
N VAL A 18 1.78 47.63 -18.01
CA VAL A 18 0.66 46.77 -18.34
C VAL A 18 1.28 45.41 -18.66
N PHE A 19 1.34 44.53 -17.67
CA PHE A 19 1.46 43.12 -17.93
C PHE A 19 0.19 42.77 -18.70
N SER A 20 0.34 42.51 -20.00
CA SER A 20 -0.63 41.70 -20.71
C SER A 20 -0.77 40.43 -19.88
N PHE A 21 -1.89 40.27 -19.20
CA PHE A 21 -2.34 38.96 -18.80
C PHE A 21 -2.49 38.20 -20.12
N GLU A 22 -1.47 37.44 -20.52
CA GLU A 22 -1.74 36.27 -21.34
C GLU A 22 -2.73 35.45 -20.50
N THR A 23 -3.99 35.53 -20.89
CA THR A 23 -4.99 34.56 -20.52
C THR A 23 -4.33 33.21 -20.74
N LEU A 24 -4.15 32.45 -19.66
CA LEU A 24 -3.93 31.01 -19.75
C LEU A 24 -5.22 30.44 -20.36
N GLU A 25 -5.39 30.60 -21.67
CA GLU A 25 -6.40 29.88 -22.42
C GLU A 25 -5.99 28.42 -22.33
N ALA A 26 -6.86 27.61 -21.71
CA ALA A 26 -6.77 26.17 -21.89
C ALA A 26 -6.81 25.93 -23.40
N ALA A 27 -5.73 25.36 -23.96
CA ALA A 27 -5.66 25.04 -25.38
C ALA A 27 -6.94 24.30 -25.80
N ASP A 28 -7.54 24.71 -26.91
CA ASP A 28 -8.75 24.08 -27.44
C ASP A 28 -8.48 22.56 -27.60
N PRO A 29 -9.24 21.68 -26.91
CA PRO A 29 -9.05 20.24 -27.05
C PRO A 29 -9.23 19.75 -28.50
N ALA A 30 -9.87 20.53 -29.38
CA ALA A 30 -9.97 20.26 -30.82
C ALA A 30 -8.66 20.51 -31.59
N GLU A 31 -7.73 21.31 -31.06
CA GLU A 31 -6.41 21.59 -31.67
C GLU A 31 -5.30 20.63 -31.21
N ALA A 32 -5.55 19.83 -30.16
CA ALA A 32 -4.56 18.93 -29.60
C ALA A 32 -4.15 17.84 -30.60
N LYS A 33 -2.91 17.88 -31.06
CA LYS A 33 -2.34 16.91 -32.00
C LYS A 33 -2.18 15.53 -31.34
N THR A 34 -2.28 14.47 -32.14
CA THR A 34 -1.96 13.11 -31.66
C THR A 34 -0.46 12.99 -31.41
N ILE A 35 -0.05 12.07 -30.54
CA ILE A 35 1.37 11.81 -30.24
C ILE A 35 2.16 11.56 -31.52
N GLY A 36 1.65 10.73 -32.44
CA GLY A 36 2.32 10.47 -33.72
C GLY A 36 2.49 11.70 -34.59
N ARG A 37 1.52 12.64 -34.59
CA ARG A 37 1.64 13.91 -35.31
C ARG A 37 2.68 14.83 -34.68
N VAL A 38 2.72 14.93 -33.34
CA VAL A 38 3.74 15.69 -32.62
C VAL A 38 5.14 15.16 -32.91
N ILE A 39 5.33 13.83 -32.92
CA ILE A 39 6.62 13.20 -33.24
C ILE A 39 7.04 13.50 -34.70
N ARG A 40 6.11 13.50 -35.66
CA ARG A 40 6.41 13.84 -37.08
C ARG A 40 6.89 15.26 -37.29
N GLU A 41 6.32 16.22 -36.55
CA GLU A 41 6.63 17.64 -36.70
C GLU A 41 7.94 18.05 -35.99
N ARG A 42 8.51 17.16 -35.17
CA ARG A 42 9.73 17.41 -34.39
C ARG A 42 10.98 16.83 -35.03
N ALA A 43 11.86 17.72 -35.49
CA ALA A 43 13.13 17.33 -36.13
C ALA A 43 14.06 16.54 -35.19
N ASP A 44 14.02 16.82 -33.88
CA ASP A 44 14.82 16.17 -32.85
C ASP A 44 14.35 14.75 -32.48
N LEU A 45 13.22 14.29 -33.03
CA LEU A 45 12.67 12.95 -32.86
C LEU A 45 12.69 12.10 -34.14
N SER A 46 13.37 12.57 -35.20
CA SER A 46 13.37 11.91 -36.51
C SER A 46 13.86 10.46 -36.50
N ASN A 47 14.75 10.06 -35.58
CA ASN A 47 15.12 8.66 -35.41
C ASN A 47 14.02 7.83 -34.73
N PHE A 48 13.35 8.38 -33.72
CA PHE A 48 12.22 7.72 -33.07
C PHE A 48 11.01 7.59 -34.00
N LEU A 49 10.80 8.58 -34.88
CA LEU A 49 9.78 8.54 -35.92
C LEU A 49 9.93 7.30 -36.83
N LYS A 50 11.16 6.91 -37.19
CA LYS A 50 11.41 5.71 -38.01
C LYS A 50 10.92 4.43 -37.33
N LEU A 51 10.97 4.35 -36.00
CA LEU A 51 10.44 3.22 -35.24
C LEU A 51 8.90 3.28 -35.22
N LEU A 52 8.36 4.47 -34.97
CA LEU A 52 6.91 4.71 -34.95
C LEU A 52 6.24 4.31 -36.27
N GLU A 53 6.86 4.62 -37.41
CA GLU A 53 6.30 4.30 -38.73
C GLU A 53 6.36 2.81 -39.08
N LYS A 54 7.17 2.03 -38.36
CA LYS A 54 7.36 0.59 -38.60
C LYS A 54 6.68 -0.31 -37.57
N THR A 55 6.01 0.26 -36.57
CA THR A 55 5.39 -0.49 -35.46
C THR A 55 3.88 -0.36 -35.48
N GLU A 56 3.18 -1.41 -35.06
CA GLU A 56 1.72 -1.39 -34.98
C GLU A 56 1.26 -0.39 -33.92
N VAL A 57 1.93 -0.38 -32.76
CA VAL A 57 1.65 0.60 -31.70
C VAL A 57 1.87 2.03 -32.19
N GLY A 58 2.84 2.26 -33.09
CA GLY A 58 3.12 3.57 -33.67
C GLY A 58 2.04 4.09 -34.63
N SER A 59 1.48 3.22 -35.47
CA SER A 59 0.28 3.53 -36.29
C SER A 59 -0.90 3.90 -35.38
N GLN A 60 -1.15 3.11 -34.34
CA GLN A 60 -2.21 3.37 -33.37
C GLN A 60 -2.06 4.74 -32.68
N LEU A 61 -0.84 5.13 -32.30
CA LEU A 61 -0.53 6.45 -31.71
C LEU A 61 -0.71 7.62 -32.68
N SER A 62 -0.71 7.36 -33.99
CA SER A 62 -0.92 8.36 -35.03
C SER A 62 -2.40 8.57 -35.34
N GLU A 63 -3.14 7.47 -35.47
CA GLU A 63 -4.49 7.45 -36.06
C GLU A 63 -5.60 7.50 -35.01
N LYS A 64 -5.43 6.86 -33.85
CA LYS A 64 -6.49 6.70 -32.87
C LYS A 64 -6.46 7.82 -31.82
N THR A 65 -7.53 8.61 -31.76
CA THR A 65 -7.72 9.70 -30.80
C THR A 65 -8.33 9.23 -29.46
N ASN A 66 -8.99 8.07 -29.44
CA ASN A 66 -9.59 7.49 -28.24
C ASN A 66 -8.59 6.69 -27.37
N LEU A 67 -7.38 6.44 -27.87
CA LEU A 67 -6.32 5.84 -27.06
C LEU A 67 -5.81 6.82 -26.01
N ARG A 68 -5.35 6.29 -24.88
CA ARG A 68 -4.73 7.07 -23.79
C ARG A 68 -3.40 6.42 -23.43
N ARG A 69 -2.31 7.02 -23.89
CA ARG A 69 -0.95 6.49 -23.70
C ARG A 69 -0.03 7.52 -23.08
N THR A 70 1.08 7.07 -22.53
CA THR A 70 2.22 7.92 -22.20
C THR A 70 3.41 7.37 -22.95
N VAL A 71 4.10 8.23 -23.70
CA VAL A 71 5.25 7.83 -24.52
C VAL A 71 6.50 8.54 -24.03
N PHE A 72 7.54 7.76 -23.76
CA PHE A 72 8.87 8.25 -23.42
C PHE A 72 9.71 8.24 -24.70
N ALA A 73 9.81 9.36 -25.38
CA ALA A 73 10.46 9.46 -26.69
C ALA A 73 11.95 9.84 -26.56
N PRO A 74 12.87 8.94 -26.93
CA PRO A 74 14.29 9.26 -26.99
C PRO A 74 14.58 10.28 -28.09
N THR A 75 15.36 11.31 -27.73
CA THR A 75 15.84 12.31 -28.69
C THR A 75 16.87 11.72 -29.66
N ASN A 76 17.15 12.41 -30.76
CA ASN A 76 18.19 11.98 -31.70
C ASN A 76 19.57 11.82 -31.03
N ASN A 77 19.87 12.62 -30.00
CA ASN A 77 21.09 12.48 -29.20
C ASN A 77 21.13 11.14 -28.46
N ALA A 78 19.99 10.69 -27.92
CA ALA A 78 19.87 9.38 -27.29
C ALA A 78 20.23 8.22 -28.23
N PHE A 79 19.81 8.31 -29.50
CA PHE A 79 20.18 7.31 -30.51
C PHE A 79 21.65 7.38 -30.92
N ALA A 80 22.29 8.55 -30.78
CA ALA A 80 23.71 8.71 -31.08
C ALA A 80 24.61 8.06 -30.01
N GLU A 81 24.11 7.86 -28.79
CA GLU A 81 24.80 7.13 -27.72
C GLU A 81 24.76 5.60 -27.91
N LEU A 82 23.90 5.08 -28.79
CA LEU A 82 23.84 3.65 -29.07
C LEU A 82 25.10 3.17 -29.82
N PRO A 83 25.48 1.89 -29.67
CA PRO A 83 26.53 1.31 -30.48
C PRO A 83 26.29 1.50 -31.99
N LYS A 84 27.39 1.60 -32.75
CA LYS A 84 27.31 1.74 -34.21
C LYS A 84 26.45 0.62 -34.81
N ASP A 85 25.66 0.98 -35.82
CA ASP A 85 24.72 0.09 -36.50
C ASP A 85 23.55 -0.47 -35.65
N SER A 86 23.40 -0.14 -34.37
CA SER A 86 22.28 -0.64 -33.55
C SER A 86 20.92 -0.23 -34.11
N LEU A 87 20.73 1.04 -34.47
CA LEU A 87 19.47 1.52 -35.05
C LEU A 87 19.19 0.87 -36.42
N LYS A 88 20.21 0.78 -37.28
CA LYS A 88 20.10 0.13 -38.60
C LYS A 88 19.74 -1.35 -38.46
N THR A 89 20.34 -2.02 -37.48
CA THR A 89 20.05 -3.42 -37.15
C THR A 89 18.62 -3.56 -36.68
N LEU A 90 18.15 -2.71 -35.75
CA LEU A 90 16.79 -2.74 -35.23
C LEU A 90 15.75 -2.51 -36.34
N LEU A 91 16.02 -1.60 -37.28
CA LEU A 91 15.12 -1.28 -38.39
C LEU A 91 15.09 -2.32 -39.53
N ALA A 92 15.93 -3.36 -39.47
CA ALA A 92 15.97 -4.41 -40.49
C ALA A 92 14.71 -5.31 -40.41
N PRO A 93 14.10 -5.72 -41.55
CA PRO A 93 12.85 -6.49 -41.55
C PRO A 93 12.87 -7.77 -40.71
N ARG A 94 14.04 -8.42 -40.60
CA ARG A 94 14.23 -9.63 -39.78
C ARG A 94 14.06 -9.39 -38.27
N ASN A 95 14.07 -8.14 -37.82
CA ASN A 95 14.04 -7.74 -36.42
C ASN A 95 12.73 -7.02 -36.05
N ASN A 96 11.67 -7.16 -36.86
CA ASN A 96 10.38 -6.49 -36.62
C ASN A 96 9.81 -6.78 -35.22
N ASP A 97 9.88 -8.03 -34.74
CA ASP A 97 9.39 -8.39 -33.41
C ASP A 97 10.17 -7.65 -32.30
N ARG A 98 11.51 -7.57 -32.46
CA ARG A 98 12.37 -6.84 -31.52
C ARG A 98 12.16 -5.33 -31.59
N LEU A 99 11.89 -4.79 -32.78
CA LEU A 99 11.53 -3.39 -32.97
C LEU A 99 10.20 -3.06 -32.26
N GLU A 100 9.19 -3.91 -32.40
CA GLU A 100 7.90 -3.76 -31.71
C GLU A 100 8.07 -3.82 -30.19
N GLU A 101 8.89 -4.75 -29.68
CA GLU A 101 9.19 -4.85 -28.25
C GLU A 101 9.92 -3.61 -27.72
N VAL A 102 10.98 -3.15 -28.41
CA VAL A 102 11.73 -1.95 -28.01
C VAL A 102 10.84 -0.72 -28.05
N PHE A 103 10.04 -0.53 -29.10
CA PHE A 103 9.11 0.60 -29.17
C PHE A 103 8.04 0.51 -28.08
N GLY A 104 7.45 -0.68 -27.88
CA GLY A 104 6.48 -0.93 -26.82
C GLY A 104 7.02 -0.65 -25.42
N PHE A 105 8.32 -0.83 -25.17
CA PHE A 105 8.95 -0.52 -23.89
C PHE A 105 9.09 0.98 -23.62
N HIS A 106 8.91 1.83 -24.65
CA HIS A 106 8.79 3.28 -24.50
C HIS A 106 7.35 3.75 -24.32
N VAL A 107 6.36 2.85 -24.42
CA VAL A 107 4.93 3.19 -24.39
C VAL A 107 4.27 2.60 -23.14
N LEU A 108 3.64 3.45 -22.34
CA LEU A 108 2.78 3.08 -21.22
C LEU A 108 1.32 2.96 -21.69
N ARG A 109 0.61 1.94 -21.21
CA ARG A 109 -0.80 1.68 -21.57
C ARG A 109 -1.83 2.62 -20.90
N ARG A 110 -1.36 3.72 -20.32
CA ARG A 110 -2.16 4.72 -19.62
C ARG A 110 -1.61 6.10 -19.91
N SER A 111 -2.48 7.10 -19.97
CA SER A 111 -2.07 8.51 -19.95
C SER A 111 -1.82 8.93 -18.50
N LEU A 112 -0.56 9.19 -18.17
CA LEU A 112 -0.13 9.75 -16.88
C LEU A 112 0.44 11.15 -17.08
N PRO A 113 -0.17 12.19 -16.48
CA PRO A 113 0.43 13.53 -16.42
C PRO A 113 1.56 13.56 -15.37
N SER A 114 2.33 14.64 -15.33
CA SER A 114 3.51 14.78 -14.45
C SER A 114 3.18 14.51 -12.98
N ILE A 115 2.08 15.06 -12.47
CA ILE A 115 1.61 14.84 -11.09
C ILE A 115 1.30 13.36 -10.79
N GLY A 116 0.90 12.59 -11.80
CA GLY A 116 0.69 11.14 -11.65
C GLY A 116 2.01 10.39 -11.66
N LEU A 117 2.92 10.78 -12.55
CA LEU A 117 4.24 10.16 -12.69
C LEU A 117 5.13 10.40 -11.46
N GLU A 118 5.04 11.57 -10.83
CA GLU A 118 5.70 11.94 -9.56
C GLU A 118 5.42 10.99 -8.40
N THR A 119 4.28 10.30 -8.44
CA THR A 119 3.86 9.38 -7.37
C THR A 119 4.29 7.95 -7.62
N CYS A 120 4.66 7.60 -8.85
CA CYS A 120 5.00 6.23 -9.20
C CYS A 120 6.46 5.93 -8.83
N ALA A 121 6.73 4.72 -8.37
CA ALA A 121 8.10 4.20 -8.22
C ALA A 121 8.51 3.33 -9.40
N SER A 122 7.55 2.62 -9.99
CA SER A 122 7.74 1.79 -11.18
C SER A 122 6.51 1.82 -12.07
N LEU A 123 6.71 1.54 -13.35
CA LEU A 123 5.68 1.50 -14.38
C LEU A 123 5.71 0.15 -15.09
N GLN A 124 4.53 -0.41 -15.35
CA GLN A 124 4.41 -1.56 -16.26
C GLN A 124 4.19 -1.07 -17.68
N MET A 125 5.21 -1.25 -18.52
CA MET A 125 5.22 -0.78 -19.91
C MET A 125 4.29 -1.63 -20.79
N SER A 126 4.08 -1.22 -22.04
CA SER A 126 3.15 -1.93 -22.93
C SER A 126 3.61 -3.34 -23.32
N THR A 127 4.89 -3.65 -23.12
CA THR A 127 5.46 -5.00 -23.22
C THR A 127 5.10 -5.90 -22.03
N GLY A 128 4.60 -5.33 -20.92
CA GLY A 128 4.36 -6.04 -19.66
C GLY A 128 5.53 -5.99 -18.69
N GLN A 129 6.71 -5.55 -19.13
CA GLN A 129 7.90 -5.40 -18.29
C GLN A 129 7.83 -4.15 -17.41
N PHE A 130 8.53 -4.21 -16.27
CA PHE A 130 8.62 -3.11 -15.33
C PHE A 130 9.82 -2.21 -15.61
N LEU A 131 9.67 -0.95 -15.25
CA LEU A 131 10.66 0.08 -15.42
C LEU A 131 10.58 1.03 -14.23
N SER A 132 11.72 1.30 -13.60
CA SER A 132 11.80 2.22 -12.45
C SER A 132 11.68 3.67 -12.90
N VAL A 133 11.03 4.49 -12.09
CA VAL A 133 10.85 5.93 -12.31
C VAL A 133 11.13 6.70 -11.03
N ASP A 134 11.99 7.71 -11.12
CA ASP A 134 12.21 8.70 -10.08
C ASP A 134 12.07 10.08 -10.73
N TYR A 135 10.81 10.49 -10.93
CA TYR A 135 10.49 11.72 -11.64
C TYR A 135 10.96 12.96 -10.87
N LYS A 136 11.01 12.91 -9.54
CA LYS A 136 11.55 14.00 -8.70
C LYS A 136 13.03 14.23 -8.95
N LYS A 137 13.80 13.16 -9.19
CA LYS A 137 15.19 13.26 -9.66
C LYS A 137 15.32 13.46 -11.16
N GLY A 138 14.20 13.52 -11.88
CA GLY A 138 14.17 13.71 -13.33
C GLY A 138 14.66 12.48 -14.11
N THR A 139 14.52 11.27 -13.57
CA THR A 139 15.05 10.04 -14.19
C THR A 139 14.03 8.93 -14.36
N ILE A 140 14.26 8.09 -15.37
CA ILE A 140 13.46 6.91 -15.71
C ILE A 140 14.38 5.81 -16.22
N SER A 141 14.53 4.72 -15.45
CA SER A 141 15.49 3.63 -15.71
C SER A 141 16.90 4.12 -16.13
N GLY A 142 17.39 5.18 -15.49
CA GLY A 142 18.69 5.80 -15.78
C GLY A 142 18.73 6.77 -16.96
N ALA A 143 17.65 6.92 -17.73
CA ALA A 143 17.47 8.01 -18.69
C ALA A 143 16.98 9.27 -17.96
N LYS A 144 17.36 10.46 -18.41
CA LYS A 144 16.90 11.75 -17.88
C LYS A 144 15.82 12.35 -18.76
N PHE A 145 14.85 13.03 -18.14
CA PHE A 145 13.89 13.85 -18.86
C PHE A 145 14.57 15.12 -19.38
N THR A 146 14.40 15.43 -20.67
CA THR A 146 15.11 16.54 -21.34
C THR A 146 14.27 17.81 -21.52
N GLY A 147 13.06 17.85 -20.97
CA GLY A 147 12.15 18.99 -21.09
C GLY A 147 10.81 18.73 -20.41
N GLU A 148 9.88 19.68 -20.59
CA GLU A 148 8.53 19.56 -20.06
C GLU A 148 7.69 18.52 -20.81
N MET A 149 6.66 18.01 -20.12
CA MET A 149 5.69 17.08 -20.68
C MET A 149 4.84 17.78 -21.75
N ILE A 150 4.66 17.11 -22.89
CA ILE A 150 3.85 17.62 -24.00
C ILE A 150 2.48 16.94 -23.99
N PRO A 151 1.39 17.67 -23.69
CA PRO A 151 0.05 17.11 -23.76
C PRO A 151 -0.38 16.89 -25.21
N CYS A 152 -0.98 15.74 -25.49
CA CYS A 152 -1.48 15.35 -26.81
C CYS A 152 -2.94 14.88 -26.68
N SER A 153 -3.72 14.88 -27.77
CA SER A 153 -5.13 14.46 -27.73
C SER A 153 -5.34 13.00 -27.31
N ASN A 154 -4.35 12.14 -27.56
CA ASN A 154 -4.38 10.72 -27.21
C ASN A 154 -3.37 10.33 -26.11
N GLY A 155 -2.84 11.30 -25.35
CA GLY A 155 -1.92 10.99 -24.25
C GLY A 155 -0.92 12.08 -23.90
N ASN A 156 0.19 11.67 -23.29
CA ASN A 156 1.29 12.57 -22.92
C ASN A 156 2.61 12.07 -23.53
N LEU A 157 3.45 13.00 -23.96
CA LEU A 157 4.77 12.73 -24.52
C LEU A 157 5.85 13.32 -23.62
N TYR A 158 6.79 12.49 -23.18
CA TYR A 158 7.96 12.89 -22.40
C TYR A 158 9.22 12.64 -23.23
N LEU A 159 10.13 13.61 -23.27
CA LEU A 159 11.39 13.44 -23.97
C LEU A 159 12.46 12.91 -23.02
N ILE A 160 13.28 11.99 -23.51
CA ILE A 160 14.36 11.38 -22.74
C ILE A 160 15.70 11.40 -23.50
N ASP A 161 16.80 11.39 -22.76
CA ASP A 161 18.16 11.43 -23.29
C ASP A 161 18.76 10.07 -23.63
N ARG A 162 18.05 8.96 -23.34
CA ARG A 162 18.53 7.60 -23.61
C ARG A 162 17.44 6.71 -24.19
N VAL A 163 17.80 5.80 -25.08
CA VAL A 163 16.89 4.75 -25.58
C VAL A 163 16.69 3.70 -24.49
N LEU A 164 15.44 3.49 -24.07
CA LEU A 164 15.07 2.48 -23.10
C LEU A 164 15.15 1.08 -23.74
N THR A 165 15.87 0.17 -23.10
CA THR A 165 16.01 -1.21 -23.56
C THR A 165 15.28 -2.16 -22.62
N PRO A 166 14.38 -3.03 -23.14
CA PRO A 166 13.70 -4.04 -22.33
C PRO A 166 14.69 -4.90 -21.55
N ASN A 167 14.43 -5.12 -20.25
CA ASN A 167 15.18 -6.09 -19.44
C ASN A 167 14.59 -7.49 -19.69
N THR A 168 15.40 -8.39 -20.22
CA THR A 168 15.02 -9.78 -20.48
C THR A 168 15.37 -10.72 -19.34
N ASP A 169 16.09 -10.23 -18.32
CA ASP A 169 16.53 -11.04 -17.21
C ASP A 169 15.38 -11.34 -16.25
N ASP A 170 15.22 -12.62 -15.94
CA ASP A 170 14.33 -13.08 -14.90
C ASP A 170 14.87 -12.74 -13.49
N LEU A 171 14.07 -12.99 -12.45
CA LEU A 171 14.48 -12.77 -11.06
C LEU A 171 15.80 -13.47 -10.74
N PHE A 172 15.97 -14.73 -11.16
CA PHE A 172 17.16 -15.52 -10.87
C PHE A 172 18.40 -14.99 -11.60
N GLN A 173 18.27 -14.68 -12.89
CA GLN A 173 19.33 -14.10 -13.71
C GLN A 173 19.76 -12.72 -13.20
N THR A 174 18.80 -11.90 -12.77
CA THR A 174 19.07 -10.57 -12.19
C THR A 174 19.90 -10.70 -10.91
N LEU A 175 19.51 -11.63 -10.01
CA LEU A 175 20.27 -11.91 -8.78
C LEU A 175 21.69 -12.44 -9.08
N GLN A 176 21.84 -13.30 -10.09
CA GLN A 176 23.15 -13.83 -10.49
C GLN A 176 24.10 -12.76 -11.03
N LYS A 177 23.59 -11.77 -11.77
CA LYS A 177 24.41 -10.71 -12.38
C LYS A 177 24.82 -9.62 -11.40
N ASP A 178 24.03 -9.37 -10.36
CA ASP A 178 24.27 -8.33 -9.38
C ASP A 178 25.50 -8.62 -8.50
N GLY A 179 25.72 -9.89 -8.15
CA GLY A 179 26.90 -10.35 -7.40
C GLY A 179 26.79 -10.24 -5.87
N ARG A 180 25.80 -9.52 -5.32
CA ARG A 180 25.53 -9.46 -3.85
C ARG A 180 24.79 -10.66 -3.28
N PHE A 181 24.37 -11.61 -4.13
CA PHE A 181 23.42 -12.69 -3.82
C PHE A 181 23.99 -14.08 -4.10
N THR A 182 25.30 -14.28 -3.93
CA THR A 182 25.96 -15.54 -4.30
C THR A 182 25.47 -16.73 -3.45
N ILE A 183 25.28 -16.53 -2.14
CA ILE A 183 24.76 -17.55 -1.23
C ILE A 183 23.28 -17.82 -1.54
N PHE A 184 22.49 -16.77 -1.76
CA PHE A 184 21.06 -16.90 -2.04
C PHE A 184 20.79 -17.65 -3.36
N THR A 185 21.49 -17.31 -4.44
CA THR A 185 21.33 -18.00 -5.73
C THR A 185 21.79 -19.46 -5.68
N LYS A 186 22.85 -19.77 -4.91
CA LYS A 186 23.25 -21.14 -4.59
C LYS A 186 22.15 -21.88 -3.82
N ALA A 187 21.54 -21.24 -2.83
CA ALA A 187 20.45 -21.79 -2.03
C ALA A 187 19.17 -22.06 -2.85
N ILE A 188 18.81 -21.17 -3.78
CA ILE A 188 17.72 -21.39 -4.75
C ILE A 188 17.98 -22.63 -5.62
N THR A 189 19.23 -22.81 -6.06
CA THR A 189 19.62 -23.95 -6.89
C THR A 189 19.58 -25.25 -6.08
N ALA A 190 20.15 -25.25 -4.88
CA ALA A 190 20.20 -26.41 -4.00
C ALA A 190 18.81 -26.86 -3.52
N SER A 191 17.91 -25.92 -3.24
CA SER A 191 16.49 -26.20 -2.90
C SER A 191 15.62 -26.60 -4.09
N ARG A 192 16.17 -26.66 -5.30
CA ARG A 192 15.46 -26.98 -6.55
C ARG A 192 14.32 -26.02 -6.89
N GLN A 193 14.32 -24.80 -6.32
CA GLN A 193 13.28 -23.79 -6.56
C GLN A 193 13.59 -22.88 -7.76
N GLY A 194 14.67 -23.10 -8.52
CA GLY A 194 15.03 -22.26 -9.68
C GLY A 194 13.88 -22.00 -10.66
N LYS A 195 13.04 -23.00 -10.94
CA LYS A 195 11.85 -22.85 -11.80
C LYS A 195 10.86 -21.79 -11.30
N LEU A 196 10.73 -21.62 -9.99
CA LEU A 196 9.85 -20.62 -9.39
C LEU A 196 10.35 -19.20 -9.69
N PHE A 197 11.65 -18.96 -9.61
CA PHE A 197 12.28 -17.66 -9.89
C PHE A 197 12.41 -17.37 -11.40
N GLN A 198 12.44 -18.40 -12.24
CA GLN A 198 12.57 -18.29 -13.69
C GLN A 198 11.22 -18.30 -14.43
N ASN A 199 10.09 -18.47 -13.73
CA ASN A 199 8.80 -18.59 -14.38
C ASN A 199 8.36 -17.26 -15.02
N MET A 200 8.24 -17.23 -16.35
CA MET A 200 7.81 -16.07 -17.13
C MET A 200 6.28 -15.95 -17.27
N HIS A 201 5.51 -16.98 -16.88
CA HIS A 201 4.05 -16.99 -17.01
C HIS A 201 3.33 -16.30 -15.85
N GLY A 202 4.06 -15.89 -14.81
CA GLY A 202 3.54 -15.21 -13.64
C GLY A 202 4.40 -14.00 -13.29
N LEU A 203 3.85 -13.15 -12.42
CA LEU A 203 4.59 -12.07 -11.80
C LEU A 203 4.87 -12.42 -10.34
N TYR A 204 6.03 -12.03 -9.85
CA TYR A 204 6.50 -12.38 -8.51
C TYR A 204 7.13 -11.19 -7.81
N THR A 205 7.20 -11.26 -6.48
CA THR A 205 8.01 -10.36 -5.66
C THR A 205 8.97 -11.22 -4.85
N THR A 206 10.26 -10.90 -4.90
CA THR A 206 11.30 -11.60 -4.15
C THR A 206 11.90 -10.67 -3.11
N PHE A 207 11.98 -11.13 -1.86
CA PHE A 207 12.81 -10.53 -0.83
C PHE A 207 14.17 -11.22 -0.88
N ALA A 208 15.19 -10.57 -1.42
CA ALA A 208 16.50 -11.16 -1.67
C ALA A 208 17.48 -10.80 -0.54
N PRO A 209 17.87 -11.76 0.33
CA PRO A 209 18.88 -11.53 1.35
C PRO A 209 20.26 -11.44 0.71
N THR A 210 21.03 -10.41 1.08
CA THR A 210 22.44 -10.28 0.64
C THR A 210 23.33 -11.34 1.27
N ASP A 211 24.54 -11.51 0.74
CA ASP A 211 25.53 -12.40 1.36
C ASP A 211 25.89 -11.94 2.80
N GLU A 212 25.85 -10.63 3.06
CA GLU A 212 25.98 -10.07 4.41
C GLU A 212 24.83 -10.49 5.34
N ALA A 213 23.61 -10.61 4.82
CA ALA A 213 22.45 -11.09 5.58
C ALA A 213 22.64 -12.54 6.05
N PHE A 214 23.20 -13.40 5.20
CA PHE A 214 23.58 -14.76 5.61
C PHE A 214 24.73 -14.76 6.62
N GLY A 215 25.66 -13.81 6.52
CA GLY A 215 26.76 -13.63 7.48
C GLY A 215 26.32 -13.26 8.89
N LYS A 216 25.10 -12.76 9.08
CA LYS A 216 24.51 -12.48 10.41
C LYS A 216 24.02 -13.74 11.13
N LEU A 217 23.87 -14.86 10.42
CA LEU A 217 23.39 -16.11 11.01
C LEU A 217 24.48 -16.75 11.88
N PRO A 218 24.11 -17.59 12.87
CA PRO A 218 25.08 -18.28 13.71
C PRO A 218 26.13 -19.07 12.90
N ALA A 219 27.36 -19.12 13.38
CA ALA A 219 28.44 -19.86 12.71
C ALA A 219 28.05 -21.34 12.50
N GLY A 220 28.30 -21.87 11.30
CA GLY A 220 27.92 -23.23 10.93
C GLY A 220 26.47 -23.37 10.46
N PHE A 221 25.62 -22.37 10.66
CA PHE A 221 24.20 -22.45 10.27
C PHE A 221 24.05 -22.53 8.75
N VAL A 222 24.75 -21.66 8.00
CA VAL A 222 24.69 -21.65 6.53
C VAL A 222 25.18 -22.99 5.97
N GLU A 223 26.29 -23.53 6.48
CA GLU A 223 26.82 -24.83 6.05
C GLU A 223 25.84 -25.97 6.37
N SER A 224 25.14 -25.89 7.51
CA SER A 224 24.14 -26.88 7.88
C SER A 224 22.94 -26.87 6.94
N LEU A 225 22.51 -25.69 6.45
CA LEU A 225 21.41 -25.58 5.48
C LEU A 225 21.67 -26.33 4.17
N PHE A 226 22.92 -26.53 3.77
CA PHE A 226 23.29 -27.26 2.56
C PHE A 226 23.54 -28.76 2.77
N GLN A 227 23.32 -29.28 3.98
CA GLN A 227 23.40 -30.72 4.24
C GLN A 227 22.14 -31.44 3.73
N PRO A 228 22.24 -32.69 3.24
CA PRO A 228 21.11 -33.43 2.70
C PRO A 228 19.91 -33.55 3.64
N GLU A 229 20.16 -33.61 4.95
CA GLU A 229 19.13 -33.73 5.99
C GLU A 229 18.29 -32.45 6.13
N ASN A 230 18.79 -31.30 5.65
CA ASN A 230 18.13 -30.00 5.74
C ASN A 230 17.52 -29.52 4.41
N ASN A 231 17.39 -30.41 3.41
CA ASN A 231 16.86 -30.05 2.09
C ASN A 231 15.44 -29.43 2.17
N GLU A 232 14.55 -30.00 2.99
CA GLU A 232 13.19 -29.48 3.19
C GLU A 232 13.23 -28.09 3.83
N ARG A 233 14.02 -27.93 4.89
CA ARG A 233 14.20 -26.64 5.57
C ARG A 233 14.75 -25.57 4.62
N LEU A 234 15.71 -25.92 3.76
CA LEU A 234 16.26 -25.00 2.77
C LEU A 234 15.20 -24.61 1.73
N GLU A 235 14.39 -25.58 1.27
CA GLU A 235 13.26 -25.33 0.38
C GLU A 235 12.24 -24.37 1.02
N ASP A 236 11.89 -24.58 2.27
CA ASP A 236 10.93 -23.75 3.00
C ASP A 236 11.43 -22.32 3.18
N ILE A 237 12.69 -22.14 3.57
CA ILE A 237 13.33 -20.82 3.65
C ILE A 237 13.28 -20.13 2.29
N ILE A 238 13.64 -20.80 1.20
CA ILE A 238 13.64 -20.18 -0.13
C ILE A 238 12.23 -19.82 -0.61
N LYS A 239 11.23 -20.69 -0.37
CA LYS A 239 9.83 -20.38 -0.67
C LYS A 239 9.28 -19.24 0.18
N HIS A 240 9.82 -19.01 1.36
CA HIS A 240 9.40 -17.90 2.22
C HIS A 240 9.86 -16.53 1.69
N HIS A 241 10.94 -16.49 0.91
CA HIS A 241 11.49 -15.26 0.32
C HIS A 241 10.85 -14.83 -1.00
N ILE A 242 9.88 -15.58 -1.53
CA ILE A 242 9.21 -15.26 -2.80
C ILE A 242 7.70 -15.35 -2.63
N LEU A 243 6.96 -14.44 -3.27
CA LEU A 243 5.49 -14.43 -3.26
C LEU A 243 4.94 -14.21 -4.67
N THR A 244 3.71 -14.68 -4.90
CA THR A 244 3.00 -14.49 -6.16
C THR A 244 2.39 -13.09 -6.25
N GLY A 245 2.54 -12.46 -7.41
CA GLY A 245 2.10 -11.09 -7.68
C GLY A 245 3.16 -10.04 -7.35
N VAL A 246 2.92 -8.83 -7.83
CA VAL A 246 3.79 -7.67 -7.57
C VAL A 246 3.30 -6.95 -6.32
N ARG A 247 4.23 -6.70 -5.38
CA ARG A 247 4.04 -5.95 -4.13
C ARG A 247 5.18 -4.96 -3.99
N ALA A 248 5.03 -3.80 -4.60
CA ALA A 248 6.05 -2.76 -4.61
C ALA A 248 6.06 -1.98 -3.29
N LYS A 249 7.19 -1.37 -2.94
CA LYS A 249 7.25 -0.41 -1.82
C LYS A 249 6.57 0.89 -2.23
N GLY A 250 6.86 1.39 -3.43
CA GLY A 250 6.20 2.55 -4.00
C GLY A 250 5.02 2.20 -4.91
N ARG A 251 4.29 3.24 -5.35
CA ARG A 251 3.12 3.07 -6.21
C ARG A 251 3.51 2.50 -7.57
N ILE A 252 2.81 1.44 -7.98
CA ILE A 252 2.76 0.96 -9.36
C ILE A 252 1.29 0.93 -9.81
N PRO A 253 0.90 1.67 -10.84
CA PRO A 253 -0.48 1.68 -11.32
C PRO A 253 -0.99 0.26 -11.64
N GLY A 254 -2.10 -0.13 -11.01
CA GLY A 254 -2.72 -1.46 -11.20
C GLY A 254 -2.23 -2.54 -10.24
N TYR A 255 -1.25 -2.24 -9.38
CA TYR A 255 -0.72 -3.17 -8.39
C TYR A 255 -0.82 -2.59 -6.99
N LEU A 256 -0.92 -3.47 -5.99
CA LEU A 256 -0.97 -3.08 -4.58
C LEU A 256 0.45 -2.88 -4.03
N SER A 257 0.64 -1.83 -3.25
CA SER A 257 1.91 -1.57 -2.57
C SER A 257 1.97 -2.30 -1.21
N LEU A 258 3.17 -2.56 -0.72
CA LEU A 258 3.42 -3.02 0.64
C LEU A 258 2.98 -1.95 1.65
N GLY A 259 2.45 -2.39 2.79
CA GLY A 259 2.01 -1.50 3.87
C GLY A 259 0.68 -0.78 3.64
N VAL A 260 0.02 -1.06 2.52
CA VAL A 260 -1.35 -0.62 2.25
C VAL A 260 -2.32 -1.36 3.14
N SER A 261 -3.39 -0.69 3.58
CA SER A 261 -4.40 -1.28 4.45
C SER A 261 -4.97 -2.58 3.87
N ASP A 262 -5.05 -3.63 4.69
CA ASP A 262 -5.49 -4.99 4.31
C ASP A 262 -4.66 -5.70 3.23
N VAL A 263 -3.51 -5.15 2.85
CA VAL A 263 -2.58 -5.80 1.94
C VAL A 263 -1.50 -6.46 2.75
N THR A 264 -1.66 -7.76 2.99
CA THR A 264 -0.56 -8.56 3.55
C THR A 264 -0.25 -9.73 2.64
N PRO A 265 0.93 -9.74 2.02
CA PRO A 265 1.30 -10.82 1.13
C PRO A 265 1.56 -12.12 1.90
N SER A 266 1.28 -13.24 1.24
CA SER A 266 1.72 -14.56 1.67
C SER A 266 2.84 -15.02 0.75
N SER A 267 3.89 -15.54 1.36
CA SER A 267 4.99 -16.21 0.66
C SER A 267 4.53 -17.47 -0.07
N ALA A 268 5.35 -17.99 -0.97
CA ALA A 268 5.12 -19.25 -1.66
C ALA A 268 5.19 -20.46 -0.70
N PHE A 269 5.77 -20.28 0.49
CA PHE A 269 5.69 -21.24 1.58
C PHE A 269 4.27 -21.31 2.19
N GLY A 270 3.49 -20.22 2.08
CA GLY A 270 2.11 -20.13 2.58
C GLY A 270 1.96 -19.30 3.85
N GLN A 271 3.06 -18.90 4.48
CA GLN A 271 3.04 -17.98 5.61
C GLN A 271 2.99 -16.52 5.18
N GLN A 272 2.44 -15.69 6.06
CA GLN A 272 2.23 -14.27 5.84
C GLN A 272 3.54 -13.52 6.07
N LEU A 273 3.77 -12.47 5.29
CA LEU A 273 4.91 -11.58 5.44
C LEU A 273 4.43 -10.22 5.95
N ASN A 274 4.79 -9.86 7.17
CA ASN A 274 4.31 -8.63 7.80
C ASN A 274 5.23 -7.45 7.47
N TYR A 275 4.70 -6.52 6.69
CA TYR A 275 5.40 -5.28 6.35
C TYR A 275 5.14 -4.20 7.40
N LYS A 276 6.19 -3.53 7.88
CA LYS A 276 6.10 -2.39 8.81
C LYS A 276 6.92 -1.22 8.29
N ILE A 277 6.52 0.00 8.64
CA ILE A 277 7.34 1.20 8.43
C ILE A 277 7.88 1.62 9.79
N SER A 278 9.20 1.51 9.98
CA SER A 278 9.89 1.98 11.17
C SER A 278 10.58 3.33 10.93
N ALA A 279 11.10 3.97 11.98
CA ALA A 279 11.92 5.17 11.86
C ALA A 279 13.20 4.94 11.03
N ALA A 280 13.74 3.72 11.05
CA ALA A 280 14.93 3.34 10.28
C ALA A 280 14.61 2.99 8.81
N GLY A 281 13.33 2.79 8.47
CA GLY A 281 12.89 2.42 7.14
C GLY A 281 11.88 1.27 7.11
N PRO A 282 11.53 0.80 5.90
CA PRO A 282 10.63 -0.32 5.70
C PRO A 282 11.24 -1.65 6.17
N ILE A 283 10.43 -2.48 6.81
CA ILE A 283 10.81 -3.79 7.37
C ILE A 283 9.79 -4.83 6.92
N VAL A 284 10.23 -6.06 6.66
CA VAL A 284 9.39 -7.26 6.48
C VAL A 284 9.85 -8.32 7.46
N ASP A 285 8.97 -8.72 8.38
CA ASP A 285 9.24 -9.73 9.43
C ASP A 285 10.59 -9.54 10.14
N GLY A 286 10.90 -8.30 10.50
CA GLY A 286 12.15 -7.92 11.16
C GLY A 286 13.35 -7.69 10.23
N ALA A 287 13.28 -8.10 8.95
CA ALA A 287 14.30 -7.81 7.95
C ALA A 287 14.13 -6.42 7.34
N ALA A 288 15.15 -5.58 7.38
CA ALA A 288 15.10 -4.26 6.79
C ALA A 288 15.21 -4.35 5.26
N ILE A 289 14.32 -3.65 4.54
CA ILE A 289 14.42 -3.52 3.08
C ILE A 289 15.40 -2.38 2.77
N ILE A 290 16.62 -2.74 2.35
CA ILE A 290 17.72 -1.80 2.10
C ILE A 290 17.65 -1.18 0.70
N GLU A 291 17.10 -1.92 -0.27
CA GLU A 291 16.85 -1.46 -1.62
C GLU A 291 15.54 -2.09 -2.09
N ALA A 292 14.69 -1.34 -2.78
CA ALA A 292 13.33 -1.77 -3.11
C ALA A 292 13.00 -1.52 -4.57
N ASP A 293 11.99 -2.24 -5.07
CA ASP A 293 11.39 -2.03 -6.38
C ASP A 293 12.34 -2.23 -7.58
N ILE A 294 13.31 -3.15 -7.47
CA ILE A 294 14.22 -3.48 -8.59
C ILE A 294 13.46 -4.28 -9.65
N PRO A 295 13.27 -3.77 -10.88
CA PRO A 295 12.45 -4.41 -11.90
C PRO A 295 13.15 -5.58 -12.59
N CYS A 296 12.43 -6.69 -12.78
CA CYS A 296 12.84 -7.87 -13.54
C CYS A 296 11.79 -8.20 -14.61
N ALA A 297 12.10 -9.10 -15.55
CA ALA A 297 11.18 -9.51 -16.61
C ALA A 297 9.89 -10.16 -16.06
N ASN A 298 9.98 -10.91 -14.96
CA ASN A 298 8.87 -11.63 -14.32
C ASN A 298 8.55 -11.15 -12.89
N GLY A 299 8.93 -9.93 -12.51
CA GLY A 299 8.62 -9.45 -11.17
C GLY A 299 9.46 -8.27 -10.70
N ILE A 300 9.55 -8.17 -9.37
CA ILE A 300 10.37 -7.18 -8.67
C ILE A 300 11.18 -7.82 -7.55
N ILE A 301 12.34 -7.25 -7.25
CA ILE A 301 13.20 -7.63 -6.13
C ILE A 301 13.21 -6.50 -5.10
N HIS A 302 13.05 -6.88 -3.84
CA HIS A 302 13.39 -6.09 -2.66
C HIS A 302 14.60 -6.72 -1.99
N VAL A 303 15.67 -5.96 -1.82
CA VAL A 303 16.87 -6.42 -1.15
C VAL A 303 16.67 -6.29 0.36
N VAL A 304 16.91 -7.37 1.09
CA VAL A 304 16.76 -7.41 2.55
C VAL A 304 18.09 -7.69 3.23
N ASP A 305 18.25 -7.18 4.45
CA ASP A 305 19.49 -7.27 5.21
C ASP A 305 19.57 -8.50 6.13
N THR A 306 18.51 -9.29 6.20
CA THR A 306 18.38 -10.44 7.11
C THR A 306 17.61 -11.56 6.40
N VAL A 307 18.00 -12.81 6.61
CA VAL A 307 17.26 -13.98 6.10
C VAL A 307 15.96 -14.12 6.89
N ILE A 308 14.84 -14.31 6.18
CA ILE A 308 13.50 -14.48 6.76
C ILE A 308 13.15 -15.98 6.76
N PRO A 309 13.32 -16.71 7.87
CA PRO A 309 12.87 -18.10 7.97
C PRO A 309 11.37 -18.17 8.26
N PRO A 310 10.67 -19.24 7.83
CA PRO A 310 9.33 -19.53 8.31
C PRO A 310 9.27 -19.68 9.83
N VAL A 311 8.10 -19.37 10.41
CA VAL A 311 7.83 -19.57 11.83
C VAL A 311 7.18 -20.93 12.06
N ASP A 312 7.87 -21.81 12.80
CA ASP A 312 7.36 -23.15 13.13
C ASP A 312 6.61 -23.20 14.48
N SER A 313 6.76 -22.17 15.32
CA SER A 313 6.17 -22.12 16.66
C SER A 313 4.67 -21.84 16.63
N SER A 314 3.90 -22.53 17.49
CA SER A 314 2.48 -22.23 17.68
C SER A 314 2.28 -20.92 18.46
N LEU A 315 1.06 -20.38 18.41
CA LEU A 315 0.63 -19.28 19.26
C LEU A 315 0.95 -19.55 20.74
N LEU A 316 0.64 -20.76 21.23
CA LEU A 316 0.84 -21.10 22.64
C LEU A 316 2.32 -21.25 22.98
N ASP A 317 3.14 -21.78 22.08
CA ASP A 317 4.59 -21.90 22.28
C ASP A 317 5.26 -20.53 22.32
N LEU A 318 4.87 -19.62 21.43
CA LEU A 318 5.37 -18.25 21.45
C LEU A 318 4.95 -17.50 22.73
N LEU A 319 3.69 -17.64 23.16
CA LEU A 319 3.24 -17.06 24.43
C LEU A 319 3.98 -17.64 25.64
N ARG A 320 4.33 -18.93 25.63
CA ARG A 320 5.13 -19.58 26.69
C ARG A 320 6.58 -19.14 26.70
N ALA A 321 7.16 -18.87 25.53
CA ALA A 321 8.55 -18.47 25.38
C ALA A 321 8.80 -17.03 25.85
N ASP A 322 7.79 -16.16 25.82
CA ASP A 322 7.90 -14.77 26.28
C ASP A 322 7.36 -14.61 27.71
N GLU A 323 8.27 -14.35 28.65
CA GLU A 323 7.96 -14.21 30.08
C GLU A 323 6.90 -13.15 30.37
N ARG A 324 6.76 -12.13 29.51
CA ARG A 324 5.76 -11.05 29.64
C ARG A 324 4.32 -11.57 29.58
N PHE A 325 4.10 -12.78 29.05
CA PHE A 325 2.77 -13.38 28.94
C PHE A 325 2.52 -14.53 29.92
N SER A 326 3.42 -14.80 30.86
CA SER A 326 3.32 -15.94 31.80
C SER A 326 1.98 -15.99 32.57
N THR A 327 1.44 -14.84 33.01
CA THR A 327 0.11 -14.77 33.64
C THR A 327 -0.98 -15.13 32.65
N THR A 328 -0.92 -14.60 31.43
CA THR A 328 -1.90 -14.89 30.36
C THR A 328 -1.92 -16.38 30.02
N VAL A 329 -0.74 -17.01 29.90
CA VAL A 329 -0.62 -18.46 29.67
C VAL A 329 -1.24 -19.25 30.81
N SER A 330 -0.90 -18.93 32.06
CA SER A 330 -1.46 -19.61 33.24
C SER A 330 -2.99 -19.51 33.28
N MET A 331 -3.54 -18.36 32.88
CA MET A 331 -4.99 -18.15 32.83
C MET A 331 -5.66 -18.87 31.65
N LEU A 332 -5.00 -18.97 30.49
CA LEU A 332 -5.47 -19.80 29.36
C LEU A 332 -5.58 -21.27 29.78
N GLU A 333 -4.56 -21.80 30.45
CA GLU A 333 -4.53 -23.18 30.96
C GLU A 333 -5.57 -23.41 32.06
N ALA A 334 -5.68 -22.50 33.03
CA ALA A 334 -6.67 -22.61 34.10
C ALA A 334 -8.10 -22.61 33.57
N THR A 335 -8.37 -21.87 32.50
CA THR A 335 -9.71 -21.79 31.89
C THR A 335 -9.98 -22.92 30.88
N GLY A 336 -8.95 -23.54 30.31
CA GLY A 336 -9.05 -24.52 29.23
C GLY A 336 -9.14 -23.88 27.83
N LEU A 337 -8.88 -22.57 27.71
CA LEU A 337 -8.84 -21.85 26.43
C LEU A 337 -7.53 -22.11 25.67
N ASP A 338 -6.52 -22.68 26.32
CA ASP A 338 -5.30 -23.18 25.68
C ASP A 338 -5.61 -24.27 24.63
N LEU A 339 -6.59 -25.14 24.88
CA LEU A 339 -6.97 -26.23 23.97
C LEU A 339 -7.40 -25.74 22.58
N PRO A 340 -8.38 -24.81 22.43
CA PRO A 340 -8.73 -24.28 21.12
C PRO A 340 -7.58 -23.47 20.51
N VAL A 341 -6.82 -22.69 21.30
CA VAL A 341 -5.67 -21.90 20.83
C VAL A 341 -4.54 -22.77 20.29
N ALA A 342 -4.36 -23.98 20.81
CA ALA A 342 -3.39 -24.96 20.32
C ALA A 342 -3.84 -25.71 19.06
N SER A 343 -5.09 -25.54 18.63
CA SER A 343 -5.59 -26.20 17.42
C SER A 343 -4.98 -25.62 16.13
N SER A 344 -5.20 -26.29 15.00
CA SER A 344 -4.83 -25.79 13.67
C SER A 344 -5.69 -24.62 13.18
N THR A 345 -6.69 -24.20 13.96
CA THR A 345 -7.53 -23.04 13.63
C THR A 345 -6.73 -21.76 13.76
N GLN A 346 -6.87 -20.87 12.79
CA GLN A 346 -6.18 -19.58 12.85
C GLN A 346 -6.85 -18.64 13.85
N PHE A 347 -6.04 -18.09 14.76
CA PHE A 347 -6.48 -17.06 15.71
C PHE A 347 -5.59 -15.83 15.67
N THR A 348 -6.13 -14.72 16.14
CA THR A 348 -5.37 -13.53 16.49
C THR A 348 -5.56 -13.27 17.98
N ILE A 349 -4.49 -13.35 18.76
CA ILE A 349 -4.53 -13.17 20.21
C ILE A 349 -4.03 -11.78 20.53
N TYR A 350 -4.85 -10.99 21.21
CA TYR A 350 -4.40 -9.76 21.86
C TYR A 350 -4.00 -10.11 23.29
N ALA A 351 -2.75 -10.44 23.54
CA ALA A 351 -2.27 -10.96 24.81
C ALA A 351 -1.95 -9.83 25.79
N PRO A 352 -2.62 -9.75 26.96
CA PRO A 352 -2.23 -8.81 28.00
C PRO A 352 -0.88 -9.19 28.59
N VAL A 353 0.00 -8.22 28.75
CA VAL A 353 1.25 -8.41 29.50
C VAL A 353 0.98 -8.60 30.99
N ASN A 354 1.92 -9.17 31.75
CA ASN A 354 1.76 -9.47 33.17
C ASN A 354 1.32 -8.25 34.00
N GLU A 355 1.79 -7.05 33.65
CA GLU A 355 1.42 -5.78 34.29
C GLU A 355 -0.09 -5.49 34.17
N ALA A 356 -0.72 -5.86 33.06
CA ALA A 356 -2.14 -5.61 32.82
C ALA A 356 -3.04 -6.35 33.82
N TRP A 357 -2.57 -7.49 34.35
CA TRP A 357 -3.29 -8.32 35.31
C TRP A 357 -3.17 -7.84 36.76
N LYS A 358 -2.29 -6.87 37.05
CA LYS A 358 -2.04 -6.38 38.42
C LYS A 358 -3.11 -5.39 38.91
N ALA A 359 -3.95 -4.87 38.01
CA ALA A 359 -5.03 -3.96 38.37
C ALA A 359 -6.28 -4.73 38.86
N GLU A 360 -6.98 -4.18 39.85
CA GLU A 360 -8.31 -4.68 40.23
C GLU A 360 -9.34 -4.34 39.14
N PRO A 361 -10.35 -5.22 38.90
CA PRO A 361 -10.69 -6.43 39.66
C PRO A 361 -9.88 -7.68 39.29
N TYR A 362 -8.93 -7.59 38.35
CA TYR A 362 -8.28 -8.75 37.75
C TYR A 362 -7.27 -9.43 38.66
N ALA A 363 -6.54 -8.66 39.47
CA ALA A 363 -5.56 -9.18 40.41
C ALA A 363 -6.18 -10.21 41.36
N SER A 364 -7.36 -9.90 41.92
CA SER A 364 -8.11 -10.81 42.79
C SER A 364 -8.58 -12.09 42.07
N LEU A 365 -8.94 -12.00 40.78
CA LEU A 365 -9.34 -13.17 39.99
C LEU A 365 -8.15 -14.11 39.73
N VAL A 366 -7.01 -13.56 39.34
CA VAL A 366 -5.80 -14.33 38.99
C VAL A 366 -5.18 -15.01 40.22
N ALA A 367 -5.31 -14.42 41.42
CA ALA A 367 -4.78 -14.99 42.64
C ALA A 367 -5.42 -16.34 43.02
N ASN A 368 -6.70 -16.56 42.66
CA ASN A 368 -7.39 -17.83 42.86
C ASN A 368 -8.33 -18.13 41.67
N PRO A 369 -7.81 -18.67 40.56
CA PRO A 369 -8.53 -18.85 39.31
C PRO A 369 -9.42 -20.10 39.33
N THR A 370 -10.26 -20.24 40.36
CA THR A 370 -11.15 -21.39 40.57
C THR A 370 -12.61 -20.93 40.72
N GLY A 371 -13.57 -21.86 40.57
CA GLY A 371 -15.01 -21.56 40.67
C GLY A 371 -15.45 -20.38 39.81
N ASN A 372 -16.16 -19.42 40.40
CA ASN A 372 -16.64 -18.23 39.70
C ASN A 372 -15.52 -17.36 39.11
N ALA A 373 -14.34 -17.32 39.74
CA ALA A 373 -13.22 -16.55 39.21
C ALA A 373 -12.72 -17.14 37.89
N ARG A 374 -12.69 -18.48 37.78
CA ARG A 374 -12.35 -19.18 36.53
C ARG A 374 -13.31 -18.82 35.40
N GLU A 375 -14.61 -18.78 35.67
CA GLU A 375 -15.63 -18.40 34.67
C GLU A 375 -15.48 -16.94 34.24
N ALA A 376 -15.20 -16.03 35.18
CA ALA A 376 -14.93 -14.63 34.88
C ALA A 376 -13.67 -14.48 34.00
N ILE A 377 -12.58 -15.17 34.34
CA ILE A 377 -11.34 -15.18 33.55
C ILE A 377 -11.58 -15.74 32.16
N TYR A 378 -12.37 -16.82 32.03
CA TYR A 378 -12.76 -17.37 30.72
C TYR A 378 -13.48 -16.31 29.89
N GLY A 379 -14.47 -15.63 30.45
CA GLY A 379 -15.19 -14.54 29.77
C GLY A 379 -14.28 -13.39 29.33
N ILE A 380 -13.28 -13.04 30.15
CA ILE A 380 -12.26 -12.04 29.82
C ILE A 380 -11.38 -12.53 28.67
N LEU A 381 -10.74 -13.70 28.80
CA LEU A 381 -9.79 -14.22 27.82
C LEU A 381 -10.44 -14.55 26.49
N SER A 382 -11.69 -15.01 26.47
CA SER A 382 -12.43 -15.24 25.23
C SER A 382 -12.59 -13.98 24.37
N ARG A 383 -12.44 -12.77 24.92
CA ARG A 383 -12.40 -11.52 24.14
C ARG A 383 -11.06 -11.21 23.52
N HIS A 384 -10.00 -11.76 24.10
CA HIS A 384 -8.63 -11.58 23.63
C HIS A 384 -8.32 -12.55 22.48
N VAL A 385 -9.07 -13.63 22.34
CA VAL A 385 -8.93 -14.61 21.24
C VAL A 385 -9.92 -14.28 20.11
N ILE A 386 -9.38 -13.84 18.97
CA ILE A 386 -10.15 -13.42 17.81
C ILE A 386 -10.09 -14.50 16.73
N THR A 387 -11.25 -14.83 16.15
CA THR A 387 -11.37 -15.86 15.11
C THR A 387 -10.75 -15.39 13.80
N GLY A 388 -9.85 -16.19 13.22
CA GLY A 388 -9.13 -15.87 12.00
C GLY A 388 -7.84 -15.10 12.26
N LYS A 389 -7.05 -14.98 11.20
CA LYS A 389 -5.78 -14.26 11.19
C LYS A 389 -5.99 -12.82 10.70
N HIS A 390 -5.83 -11.85 11.58
CA HIS A 390 -6.08 -10.43 11.33
C HIS A 390 -4.83 -9.62 11.67
N VAL A 391 -4.29 -8.94 10.66
CA VAL A 391 -3.14 -8.05 10.83
C VAL A 391 -3.57 -6.78 11.53
N SER A 392 -2.82 -6.38 12.55
CA SER A 392 -3.02 -5.16 13.33
C SER A 392 -2.22 -3.98 12.78
N GLU A 393 -1.01 -4.21 12.25
CA GLU A 393 -0.07 -3.18 11.82
C GLU A 393 -0.64 -2.29 10.71
N ASN A 394 -1.15 -2.95 9.65
CA ASN A 394 -1.72 -2.34 8.45
C ASN A 394 -3.18 -2.74 8.28
N CYS A 395 -3.94 -2.80 9.37
CA CYS A 395 -5.37 -3.06 9.31
C CYS A 395 -6.11 -1.91 8.60
N ARG A 396 -7.31 -2.21 8.09
CA ARG A 396 -8.31 -1.16 7.81
C ARG A 396 -8.46 -0.23 9.02
N PRO A 397 -8.55 1.10 8.81
CA PRO A 397 -8.70 2.08 9.89
C PRO A 397 -9.84 1.80 10.87
N TYR A 398 -10.91 1.11 10.44
CA TYR A 398 -11.95 0.60 11.32
C TYR A 398 -12.37 -0.79 10.85
N ASN A 399 -12.07 -1.81 11.65
CA ASN A 399 -12.34 -3.21 11.32
C ASN A 399 -13.15 -3.89 12.43
N LYS A 400 -14.31 -4.45 12.06
CA LYS A 400 -15.19 -5.21 12.95
C LYS A 400 -14.84 -6.69 12.86
N LEU A 401 -14.19 -7.19 13.89
CA LEU A 401 -13.76 -8.57 14.03
C LEU A 401 -14.70 -9.36 14.94
N LYS A 402 -14.46 -10.66 15.09
CA LYS A 402 -15.26 -11.56 15.93
C LYS A 402 -14.38 -12.32 16.92
N THR A 403 -14.72 -12.23 18.20
CA THR A 403 -14.11 -13.04 19.25
C THR A 403 -14.43 -14.52 19.08
N ILE A 404 -13.79 -15.41 19.86
CA ILE A 404 -14.01 -16.87 19.81
C ILE A 404 -15.47 -17.29 20.05
N HIS A 405 -16.27 -16.47 20.76
CA HIS A 405 -17.71 -16.69 20.95
C HIS A 405 -18.60 -15.88 20.00
N GLY A 406 -18.02 -15.25 18.97
CA GLY A 406 -18.75 -14.51 17.94
C GLY A 406 -19.17 -13.08 18.34
N ALA A 407 -18.79 -12.61 19.53
CA ALA A 407 -19.04 -11.22 19.91
C ALA A 407 -18.22 -10.26 19.03
N PRO A 408 -18.77 -9.10 18.64
CA PRO A 408 -18.03 -8.12 17.85
C PRO A 408 -16.91 -7.47 18.67
N ILE A 409 -15.78 -7.22 18.03
CA ILE A 409 -14.68 -6.44 18.59
C ILE A 409 -14.10 -5.52 17.51
N TYR A 410 -13.57 -4.36 17.88
CA TYR A 410 -13.18 -3.34 16.91
C TYR A 410 -11.68 -3.08 16.95
N LEU A 411 -11.01 -3.39 15.85
CA LEU A 411 -9.64 -2.99 15.60
C LEU A 411 -9.69 -1.66 14.85
N THR A 412 -9.02 -0.65 15.39
CA THR A 412 -8.99 0.70 14.83
C THR A 412 -7.55 1.16 14.63
N ARG A 413 -7.32 1.90 13.55
CA ARG A 413 -6.02 2.49 13.24
C ARG A 413 -6.17 3.95 12.85
N GLU A 414 -5.44 4.81 13.54
CA GLU A 414 -5.33 6.24 13.28
C GLU A 414 -3.86 6.61 13.11
N GLY A 415 -3.41 6.71 11.86
CA GLY A 415 -1.99 6.86 11.55
C GLY A 415 -1.17 5.65 12.02
N GLY A 416 -0.28 5.87 12.97
CA GLY A 416 0.53 4.84 13.63
C GLY A 416 -0.04 4.33 14.95
N ASP A 417 -1.16 4.88 15.44
CA ASP A 417 -1.85 4.36 16.64
C ASP A 417 -2.77 3.21 16.22
N ARG A 418 -2.63 2.06 16.88
CA ARG A 418 -3.46 0.87 16.66
C ARG A 418 -4.10 0.50 17.97
N ARG A 419 -5.42 0.30 17.94
CA ARG A 419 -6.19 -0.02 19.13
C ARG A 419 -7.14 -1.17 18.89
N ILE A 420 -7.29 -2.03 19.90
CA ILE A 420 -8.34 -3.05 19.96
C ILE A 420 -9.33 -2.64 21.05
N SER A 421 -10.58 -2.38 20.67
CA SER A 421 -11.63 -1.85 21.56
C SER A 421 -11.17 -0.65 22.40
N GLY A 422 -10.43 0.27 21.79
CA GLY A 422 -9.90 1.48 22.44
C GLY A 422 -8.60 1.29 23.24
N ILE A 423 -8.14 0.06 23.43
CA ILE A 423 -6.86 -0.25 24.10
C ILE A 423 -5.73 -0.20 23.08
N ALA A 424 -4.67 0.55 23.38
CA ALA A 424 -3.48 0.62 22.53
C ALA A 424 -2.77 -0.74 22.46
N ILE A 425 -2.33 -1.09 21.25
CA ILE A 425 -1.54 -2.28 20.97
C ILE A 425 -0.06 -1.88 21.05
N GLU A 426 0.68 -2.53 21.93
CA GLU A 426 2.09 -2.24 22.21
C GLU A 426 3.01 -2.85 21.15
N GLU A 427 2.75 -4.11 20.80
CA GLU A 427 3.47 -4.85 19.77
C GLU A 427 2.46 -5.56 18.86
N THR A 428 2.64 -5.41 17.56
CA THR A 428 1.72 -5.93 16.55
C THR A 428 2.27 -7.19 15.89
N ASP A 429 1.37 -8.11 15.54
CA ASP A 429 1.58 -9.14 14.52
C ASP A 429 2.84 -10.00 14.67
N LEU A 430 3.09 -10.50 15.89
CA LEU A 430 4.05 -11.59 16.05
C LEU A 430 3.46 -12.85 15.38
N GLU A 431 4.09 -13.26 14.28
CA GLU A 431 3.69 -14.40 13.45
C GLU A 431 3.89 -15.71 14.21
N ALA A 432 2.86 -16.56 14.20
CA ALA A 432 2.90 -17.96 14.62
C ALA A 432 2.34 -18.83 13.48
N PHE A 433 2.66 -20.13 13.43
CA PHE A 433 2.15 -20.97 12.33
C PHE A 433 0.61 -21.03 12.28
N ASN A 434 -0.06 -20.94 13.43
CA ASN A 434 -1.51 -20.95 13.57
C ASN A 434 -2.11 -19.59 13.93
N GLY A 435 -1.41 -18.47 13.74
CA GLY A 435 -2.02 -17.17 14.01
C GLY A 435 -1.09 -15.97 14.18
N LEU A 436 -1.60 -14.95 14.86
CA LEU A 436 -0.87 -13.73 15.23
C LEU A 436 -1.03 -13.44 16.73
N ILE A 437 0.04 -12.95 17.37
CA ILE A 437 0.02 -12.42 18.74
C ILE A 437 0.24 -10.92 18.69
N ASN A 438 -0.55 -10.18 19.45
CA ASN A 438 -0.45 -8.73 19.63
C ASN A 438 -0.37 -8.43 21.13
N ALA A 439 0.68 -7.75 21.58
CA ALA A 439 0.85 -7.40 23.00
C ALA A 439 -0.02 -6.19 23.35
N ILE A 440 -0.71 -6.25 24.49
CA ILE A 440 -1.49 -5.13 25.03
C ILE A 440 -1.16 -4.87 26.51
N GLY A 441 -1.10 -3.60 26.90
CA GLY A 441 -0.83 -3.19 28.28
C GLY A 441 -2.04 -3.17 29.20
N ARG A 442 -3.25 -3.44 28.67
CA ARG A 442 -4.51 -3.41 29.42
C ARG A 442 -5.41 -4.56 29.02
N ILE A 443 -6.20 -5.05 29.97
CA ILE A 443 -7.21 -6.09 29.72
C ILE A 443 -8.39 -5.48 28.98
N ILE A 444 -8.87 -6.19 27.94
CA ILE A 444 -10.12 -5.88 27.24
C ILE A 444 -11.28 -6.11 28.20
N GLU A 445 -11.89 -5.01 28.62
CA GLU A 445 -12.96 -4.99 29.63
C GLU A 445 -14.25 -5.69 29.13
N ASP A 446 -15.17 -5.92 30.07
CA ASP A 446 -16.49 -6.56 29.85
C ASP A 446 -17.64 -5.64 29.36
N PRO A 447 -17.49 -4.37 28.94
CA PRO A 447 -18.61 -3.70 28.31
C PRO A 447 -18.69 -4.23 26.88
N MET A 448 -19.42 -5.34 26.72
CA MET A 448 -19.98 -5.74 25.44
C MET A 448 -20.62 -4.48 24.83
N GLU A 449 -20.12 -4.02 23.68
CA GLU A 449 -21.00 -3.24 22.80
C GLU A 449 -22.14 -4.21 22.50
N LEU A 450 -23.28 -4.01 23.17
CA LEU A 450 -24.53 -4.68 22.83
C LEU A 450 -24.67 -4.63 21.31
N PRO A 451 -25.16 -5.70 20.66
CA PRO A 451 -25.42 -5.67 19.22
C PRO A 451 -26.07 -4.32 18.92
N GLU A 452 -25.42 -3.57 18.02
CA GLU A 452 -25.84 -2.20 17.68
C GLU A 452 -27.36 -2.24 17.56
N GLY A 453 -28.06 -1.53 18.46
CA GLY A 453 -29.50 -1.69 18.67
C GLY A 453 -30.30 -1.34 17.41
N ASP A 454 -31.57 -0.94 17.53
CA ASP A 454 -32.28 -0.39 16.38
C ASP A 454 -31.63 0.93 15.96
N ILE A 455 -30.63 0.85 15.07
CA ILE A 455 -29.91 1.99 14.52
C ILE A 455 -30.86 2.69 13.57
N SER A 456 -31.20 3.93 13.88
CA SER A 456 -32.14 4.70 13.07
C SER A 456 -31.45 5.41 11.90
N THR A 457 -32.25 5.81 10.90
CA THR A 457 -31.75 6.68 9.82
C THR A 457 -31.26 8.01 10.39
N VAL A 458 -31.87 8.47 11.48
CA VAL A 458 -31.47 9.69 12.21
C VAL A 458 -30.07 9.58 12.80
N ASP A 459 -29.74 8.44 13.41
CA ASP A 459 -28.39 8.20 13.96
C ASP A 459 -27.33 8.27 12.83
N ALA A 460 -27.65 7.73 11.66
CA ALA A 460 -26.78 7.78 10.48
C ALA A 460 -26.61 9.21 9.95
N ILE A 461 -27.69 9.99 9.88
CA ILE A 461 -27.67 11.40 9.45
C ILE A 461 -26.79 12.23 10.40
N GLN A 462 -27.02 12.12 11.71
CA GLN A 462 -26.24 12.84 12.72
C GLN A 462 -24.76 12.46 12.65
N PHE A 463 -24.46 11.17 12.45
CA PHE A 463 -23.09 10.71 12.24
C PHE A 463 -22.45 11.39 11.02
N VAL A 464 -23.09 11.37 9.86
CA VAL A 464 -22.53 11.97 8.62
C VAL A 464 -22.37 13.49 8.75
N GLN A 465 -23.33 14.19 9.37
CA GLN A 465 -23.24 15.63 9.64
C GLN A 465 -22.05 15.97 10.54
N GLN A 466 -21.83 15.19 11.61
CA GLN A 466 -20.69 15.37 12.50
C GLN A 466 -19.36 15.15 11.77
N VAL A 467 -19.26 14.07 10.98
CA VAL A 467 -18.06 13.77 10.16
C VAL A 467 -17.75 14.92 9.19
N LEU A 468 -18.74 15.47 8.50
CA LEU A 468 -18.55 16.59 7.58
C LEU A 468 -18.09 17.87 8.31
N THR A 469 -18.58 18.10 9.53
CA THR A 469 -18.22 19.24 10.37
C THR A 469 -16.78 19.13 10.85
N ASP A 470 -16.42 18.00 11.45
CA ASP A 470 -15.08 17.76 12.02
C ASP A 470 -14.01 17.77 10.91
N ALA A 471 -14.28 17.08 9.80
CA ALA A 471 -13.36 17.05 8.67
C ALA A 471 -13.15 18.44 8.04
N SER A 472 -14.18 19.30 8.03
CA SER A 472 -14.04 20.66 7.51
C SER A 472 -13.05 21.49 8.33
N SER A 473 -12.97 21.27 9.65
CA SER A 473 -11.99 21.93 10.52
C SER A 473 -10.56 21.50 10.17
N ILE A 474 -10.34 20.19 9.97
CA ILE A 474 -9.03 19.63 9.59
C ILE A 474 -8.61 20.14 8.19
N TYR A 475 -9.53 20.11 7.22
CA TYR A 475 -9.25 20.57 5.86
C TYR A 475 -8.90 22.05 5.82
N ALA A 476 -9.57 22.90 6.60
CA ALA A 476 -9.32 24.34 6.64
C ALA A 476 -7.92 24.70 7.17
N LYS A 477 -7.30 23.82 7.98
CA LYS A 477 -5.91 23.96 8.46
C LYS A 477 -4.86 23.58 7.41
N GLY A 478 -5.26 23.05 6.25
CA GLY A 478 -4.36 22.52 5.23
C GLY A 478 -3.80 21.13 5.55
N GLU A 479 -4.30 20.48 6.60
CA GLU A 479 -3.89 19.12 7.03
C GLU A 479 -4.61 18.05 6.18
N TYR A 480 -4.32 18.04 4.88
CA TYR A 480 -5.09 17.22 3.93
C TYR A 480 -4.95 15.71 4.16
N GLU A 481 -3.77 15.25 4.57
CA GLU A 481 -3.55 13.84 4.91
C GLU A 481 -4.41 13.42 6.09
N ALA A 482 -4.36 14.19 7.18
CA ALA A 482 -5.17 13.92 8.37
C ALA A 482 -6.67 13.95 8.03
N CYS A 483 -7.11 14.91 7.18
CA CYS A 483 -8.49 15.01 6.73
C CYS A 483 -8.94 13.77 5.94
N TRP A 484 -8.13 13.31 4.98
CA TRP A 484 -8.46 12.12 4.19
C TRP A 484 -8.45 10.84 5.05
N ARG A 485 -7.46 10.69 5.94
CA ARG A 485 -7.40 9.56 6.87
C ARG A 485 -8.60 9.54 7.82
N PHE A 486 -9.04 10.71 8.28
CA PHE A 486 -10.25 10.84 9.07
C PHE A 486 -11.50 10.38 8.30
N TYR A 487 -11.71 10.87 7.07
CA TYR A 487 -12.82 10.39 6.23
C TYR A 487 -12.76 8.88 6.00
N THR A 488 -11.55 8.34 5.87
CA THR A 488 -11.35 6.91 5.66
C THR A 488 -11.80 6.09 6.87
N ALA A 489 -11.34 6.45 8.06
CA ALA A 489 -11.75 5.80 9.30
C ALA A 489 -13.27 5.90 9.53
N GLN A 490 -13.84 7.09 9.35
CA GLN A 490 -15.29 7.29 9.51
C GLN A 490 -16.10 6.58 8.42
N GLY A 491 -15.56 6.42 7.22
CA GLY A 491 -16.21 5.70 6.12
C GLY A 491 -16.31 4.21 6.41
N TYR A 492 -15.23 3.59 6.89
CA TYR A 492 -15.26 2.18 7.31
C TYR A 492 -16.18 1.98 8.53
N LYS A 493 -16.19 2.91 9.48
CA LYS A 493 -17.15 2.91 10.58
C LYS A 493 -18.58 3.01 10.07
N PHE A 494 -18.85 3.87 9.08
CA PHE A 494 -20.17 3.97 8.48
C PHE A 494 -20.60 2.67 7.82
N LEU A 495 -19.72 2.06 7.01
CA LEU A 495 -19.99 0.79 6.34
C LEU A 495 -20.21 -0.35 7.35
N SER A 496 -19.50 -0.34 8.46
CA SER A 496 -19.69 -1.34 9.51
C SER A 496 -21.06 -1.21 10.20
N LYS A 497 -21.49 0.02 10.51
CA LYS A 497 -22.67 0.27 11.35
C LYS A 497 -23.96 0.50 10.56
N TYR A 498 -23.89 1.34 9.52
CA TYR A 498 -25.05 1.89 8.81
C TYR A 498 -25.21 1.35 7.38
N SER A 499 -24.38 0.41 6.92
CA SER A 499 -24.41 -0.08 5.53
C SER A 499 -25.77 -0.62 5.07
N LYS A 500 -26.59 -1.15 5.99
CA LYS A 500 -27.94 -1.64 5.68
C LYS A 500 -28.93 -0.52 5.29
N LEU A 501 -28.63 0.73 5.65
CA LEU A 501 -29.46 1.89 5.36
C LEU A 501 -29.24 2.43 3.94
N VAL A 502 -28.22 1.95 3.23
CA VAL A 502 -27.86 2.41 1.88
C VAL A 502 -27.76 1.27 0.89
N ASP A 503 -27.98 1.56 -0.39
CA ASP A 503 -27.90 0.57 -1.46
C ASP A 503 -26.46 0.11 -1.75
N SER A 504 -26.31 -0.94 -2.56
CA SER A 504 -24.98 -1.47 -2.92
C SER A 504 -24.13 -0.48 -3.73
N ASN A 505 -24.77 0.38 -4.55
CA ASN A 505 -24.06 1.35 -5.37
C ASN A 505 -23.40 2.43 -4.51
N THR A 506 -24.14 2.99 -3.56
CA THR A 506 -23.67 3.99 -2.59
C THR A 506 -22.58 3.42 -1.69
N ARG A 507 -22.70 2.15 -1.28
CA ARG A 507 -21.62 1.45 -0.57
C ARG A 507 -20.36 1.37 -1.42
N GLY A 508 -20.48 0.96 -2.68
CA GLY A 508 -19.35 0.85 -3.60
C GLY A 508 -18.69 2.18 -3.96
N THR A 509 -19.46 3.27 -4.06
CA THR A 509 -18.89 4.62 -4.28
C THR A 509 -18.16 5.13 -3.05
N LEU A 510 -18.74 4.97 -1.85
CA LEU A 510 -18.08 5.29 -0.59
C LEU A 510 -16.79 4.48 -0.40
N GLU A 511 -16.84 3.16 -0.58
CA GLU A 511 -15.67 2.27 -0.49
C GLU A 511 -14.53 2.69 -1.41
N ARG A 512 -14.84 3.18 -2.62
CA ARG A 512 -13.84 3.67 -3.56
C ARG A 512 -13.26 5.01 -3.13
N ALA A 513 -14.07 5.90 -2.56
CA ALA A 513 -13.66 7.22 -2.11
C ALA A 513 -12.78 7.19 -0.85
N ILE A 514 -12.89 6.11 -0.06
CA ILE A 514 -12.13 5.92 1.19
C ILE A 514 -11.01 4.87 1.09
N ARG A 515 -10.81 4.27 -0.08
CA ARG A 515 -9.82 3.20 -0.21
C ARG A 515 -8.42 3.76 -0.02
N ASP A 516 -7.74 3.29 1.02
CA ASP A 516 -6.30 3.45 1.19
C ASP A 516 -5.63 2.37 0.33
N ASP A 517 -5.40 2.65 -0.96
CA ASP A 517 -4.82 1.68 -1.90
C ASP A 517 -3.35 1.93 -2.24
N GLN A 518 -2.77 3.11 -1.94
CA GLN A 518 -1.42 3.46 -2.37
C GLN A 518 -0.72 4.50 -1.46
N PRO A 519 0.60 4.42 -1.30
CA PRO A 519 1.38 5.49 -0.70
C PRO A 519 1.46 6.69 -1.67
N GLY A 520 0.80 7.82 -1.38
CA GLY A 520 1.02 9.01 -2.22
C GLY A 520 0.19 10.27 -1.96
N PHE A 521 0.91 11.33 -1.53
CA PHE A 521 0.91 12.78 -1.82
C PHE A 521 -0.31 13.56 -2.38
N GLN A 522 -1.40 12.96 -2.88
CA GLN A 522 -2.58 13.70 -3.36
C GLN A 522 -3.68 13.81 -2.31
N TYR A 523 -3.31 13.88 -1.03
CA TYR A 523 -4.26 13.87 0.07
C TYR A 523 -5.32 14.97 -0.02
N ALA A 524 -5.01 16.12 -0.64
CA ALA A 524 -5.99 17.18 -0.89
C ALA A 524 -7.12 16.72 -1.83
N SER A 525 -6.76 16.08 -2.96
CA SER A 525 -7.74 15.57 -3.93
C SER A 525 -8.53 14.39 -3.36
N HIS A 526 -7.86 13.51 -2.61
CA HIS A 526 -8.50 12.41 -1.92
C HIS A 526 -9.48 12.91 -0.85
N ALA A 527 -9.07 13.85 0.02
CA ALA A 527 -9.93 14.46 1.02
C ALA A 527 -11.13 15.17 0.38
N TRP A 528 -10.93 15.89 -0.72
CA TRP A 528 -12.01 16.55 -1.46
C TRP A 528 -13.00 15.55 -2.04
N SER A 529 -12.50 14.46 -2.65
CA SER A 529 -13.32 13.38 -3.19
C SER A 529 -14.14 12.70 -2.10
N SER A 530 -13.51 12.36 -0.97
CA SER A 530 -14.21 11.78 0.18
C SER A 530 -15.29 12.73 0.73
N ARG A 531 -14.99 14.03 0.87
CA ARG A 531 -15.95 15.05 1.32
C ARG A 531 -17.21 15.08 0.45
N ASN A 532 -17.04 15.05 -0.87
CA ASN A 532 -18.18 15.08 -1.79
C ASN A 532 -19.01 13.80 -1.70
N GLU A 533 -18.37 12.65 -1.52
CA GLU A 533 -19.07 11.39 -1.35
C GLU A 533 -19.87 11.36 -0.04
N PHE A 534 -19.31 11.85 1.07
CA PHE A 534 -20.05 11.99 2.34
C PHE A 534 -21.24 12.98 2.23
N ARG A 535 -21.12 14.04 1.43
CA ARG A 535 -22.26 14.94 1.15
C ARG A 535 -23.36 14.25 0.36
N ASN A 536 -22.98 13.44 -0.63
CA ASN A 536 -23.93 12.67 -1.42
C ASN A 536 -24.63 11.61 -0.54
N LEU A 537 -23.86 10.95 0.32
CA LEU A 537 -24.36 10.03 1.33
C LEU A 537 -25.40 10.68 2.26
N LEU A 538 -25.11 11.89 2.76
CA LEU A 538 -26.05 12.67 3.58
C LEU A 538 -27.37 12.91 2.83
N ARG A 539 -27.29 13.38 1.58
CA ARG A 539 -28.46 13.65 0.74
C ARG A 539 -29.32 12.39 0.54
N ILE A 540 -28.70 11.23 0.33
CA ILE A 540 -29.41 9.96 0.16
C ILE A 540 -30.13 9.57 1.46
N LEU A 541 -29.46 9.67 2.60
CA LEU A 541 -30.07 9.37 3.91
C LEU A 541 -31.25 10.31 4.22
N GLU A 542 -31.14 11.60 3.89
CA GLU A 542 -32.20 12.59 4.10
C GLU A 542 -33.44 12.39 3.20
N GLN A 543 -33.29 11.68 2.08
CA GLN A 543 -34.36 11.43 1.10
C GLN A 543 -35.21 10.18 1.40
N ARG A 544 -34.84 9.33 2.37
CA ARG A 544 -35.62 8.12 2.70
C ARG A 544 -37.01 8.45 3.27
N GLU A 545 -38.02 7.67 2.86
CA GLU A 545 -39.43 7.84 3.26
C GLU A 545 -39.74 7.38 4.70
N ASP A 546 -38.85 6.57 5.29
CA ASP A 546 -38.94 6.02 6.66
C ASP A 546 -38.99 7.13 7.77
N ARG A 547 -38.86 8.41 7.38
CA ARG A 547 -38.92 9.61 8.22
C ARG A 547 -40.13 9.69 9.13
N VAL A 548 -41.28 9.11 8.79
CA VAL A 548 -42.49 9.24 9.62
C VAL A 548 -42.36 8.47 10.95
N GLN A 549 -41.72 7.30 10.95
CA GLN A 549 -41.42 6.56 12.19
C GLN A 549 -40.26 7.19 12.97
N ASP A 550 -39.22 7.64 12.26
CA ASP A 550 -38.01 8.20 12.87
C ASP A 550 -38.19 9.63 13.43
N SER A 551 -39.06 10.45 12.81
CA SER A 551 -39.43 11.77 13.35
C SER A 551 -40.26 11.67 14.63
N TYR A 552 -41.04 10.59 14.78
CA TYR A 552 -41.75 10.27 16.02
C TYR A 552 -40.78 9.91 17.15
N LEU A 553 -39.66 9.23 16.84
CA LEU A 553 -38.58 8.94 17.80
C LEU A 553 -37.82 10.21 18.24
N MET A 554 -37.72 11.24 17.39
CA MET A 554 -37.14 12.54 17.78
C MET A 554 -38.03 13.35 18.74
N GLN A 555 -39.35 13.20 18.67
CA GLN A 555 -40.30 13.90 19.56
C GLN A 555 -40.48 13.18 20.90
N ALA A 556 -40.09 11.91 20.99
CA ALA A 556 -40.09 11.18 22.24
C ALA A 556 -38.97 11.72 23.17
N GLN A 557 -39.36 12.31 24.31
CA GLN A 557 -38.42 12.64 25.39
C GLN A 557 -37.52 11.43 25.66
N LYS A 558 -36.20 11.69 25.82
CA LYS A 558 -35.14 10.76 26.23
C LYS A 558 -35.73 9.54 26.94
N LYS A 559 -36.07 8.49 26.19
CA LYS A 559 -36.38 7.21 26.80
C LYS A 559 -35.09 6.76 27.45
N SER A 560 -35.14 6.42 28.74
CA SER A 560 -34.11 5.59 29.33
C SER A 560 -34.01 4.34 28.45
N ARG A 561 -32.93 4.24 27.67
CA ARG A 561 -32.57 2.99 27.05
C ARG A 561 -32.22 2.08 28.23
N PHE A 562 -33.06 1.08 28.49
CA PHE A 562 -32.80 0.08 29.53
C PHE A 562 -31.34 -0.40 29.37
N GLY A 563 -30.50 -0.15 30.38
CA GLY A 563 -29.09 -0.53 30.37
C GLY A 563 -28.06 0.63 30.23
N ARG A 564 -28.33 1.82 30.76
CA ARG A 564 -27.27 2.72 31.25
C ARG A 564 -27.53 3.05 32.71
#